data_AF-A0AAP5YT54-F1
#
_entry.id   AF-A0AAP5YT54-F1
#
_cell.length_a   1.000
_cell.length_b   1.000
_cell.length_c   1.000
_cell.angle_alpha   90.00
_cell.angle_beta   90.00
_cell.angle_gamma   90.00
#
_symmetry.space_group_name_H-M   'P 1'
#
loop_
_entity.id
_entity.type
_entity.pdbx_description
1 polymer ?
#
loop_
_entity_poly.entity_id
_entity_poly.type
_entity_poly.pdbx_seq_one_letter_code
_entity_poly.pdbx_strand_id
1 'polypeptide(L)'
;MKLLYWLDEWQALTQQEQEMALPISGYDLLDDVFVKYELVDLNKPLLFTFSPSGTDVQVQDLTPDFSPWGYELGIQQKVNIIAFQHLGQSNWFRSRNLIFFLEQLSELLHPFKCRLGYGQSRGGFAIGAFANLLKLEHLLLFYPVSTKNKALVPWDDRPSTELAQQFAWESGYHDRDLGNAKGYIIYDPSNRIDCFHAERYPELTHLKVVGMGHGTQSTQLDKLEFFNLVAKEFVRHQTIDIDQFNKQIHALF
;
A
#
# COMPACT_ATOMS: atom_id res chain seq x y z
N MET A 1 12.71 -13.90 -11.06
CA MET A 1 12.46 -12.80 -10.10
C MET A 1 13.70 -12.58 -9.28
N LYS A 2 14.37 -11.44 -9.48
CA LYS A 2 15.69 -11.20 -8.88
C LYS A 2 15.61 -11.12 -7.35
N LEU A 3 14.57 -10.46 -6.83
CA LEU A 3 14.40 -10.30 -5.38
C LEU A 3 14.20 -11.64 -4.66
N LEU A 4 13.32 -12.53 -5.16
CA LEU A 4 13.07 -13.82 -4.50
C LEU A 4 14.33 -14.67 -4.42
N TYR A 5 15.09 -14.75 -5.51
CA TYR A 5 16.32 -15.52 -5.56
C TYR A 5 17.34 -15.01 -4.53
N TRP A 6 17.54 -13.68 -4.51
CA TRP A 6 18.45 -13.08 -3.55
C TRP A 6 18.00 -13.30 -2.10
N LEU A 7 16.70 -13.12 -1.80
CA LEU A 7 16.16 -13.32 -0.46
C LEU A 7 16.28 -14.78 0.00
N ASP A 8 16.12 -15.75 -0.91
CA ASP A 8 16.26 -17.17 -0.61
C ASP A 8 17.70 -17.57 -0.24
N GLU A 9 18.69 -17.03 -0.94
CA GLU A 9 20.10 -17.19 -0.56
C GLU A 9 20.42 -16.43 0.74
N TRP A 10 19.91 -15.19 0.87
CA TRP A 10 20.19 -14.30 1.99
C TRP A 10 19.59 -14.80 3.31
N GLN A 11 18.41 -15.42 3.29
CA GLN A 11 17.80 -15.96 4.51
C GLN A 11 18.59 -17.12 5.14
N ALA A 12 19.42 -17.82 4.36
CA ALA A 12 20.26 -18.91 4.85
C ALA A 12 21.53 -18.42 5.58
N LEU A 13 21.84 -17.13 5.48
CA LEU A 13 23.00 -16.52 6.13
C LEU A 13 22.78 -16.30 7.63
N THR A 14 23.88 -16.14 8.37
CA THR A 14 23.81 -15.67 9.77
C THR A 14 23.30 -14.23 9.83
N GLN A 15 22.76 -13.81 10.98
CA GLN A 15 22.25 -12.44 11.14
C GLN A 15 23.31 -11.37 10.82
N GLN A 16 24.57 -11.58 11.23
CA GLN A 16 25.66 -10.64 10.96
C GLN A 16 25.95 -10.53 9.46
N GLU A 17 25.95 -11.65 8.73
CA GLU A 17 26.13 -11.66 7.28
C GLU A 17 24.95 -11.03 6.56
N GLN A 18 23.73 -11.22 7.07
CA GLN A 18 22.54 -10.57 6.54
C GLN A 18 22.61 -9.05 6.63
N GLU A 19 23.05 -8.52 7.78
CA GLU A 19 23.27 -7.08 7.99
C GLU A 19 24.36 -6.54 7.07
N MET A 20 25.45 -7.27 6.87
CA MET A 20 26.55 -6.88 5.97
C MET A 20 26.18 -6.91 4.48
N ALA A 21 25.18 -7.69 4.10
CA ALA A 21 24.70 -7.79 2.73
C ALA A 21 23.77 -6.63 2.33
N LEU A 22 23.36 -5.77 3.28
CA LEU A 22 22.57 -4.57 3.04
C LEU A 22 23.48 -3.32 2.93
N PRO A 23 23.12 -2.29 2.15
CA PRO A 23 21.86 -2.15 1.42
C PRO A 23 21.85 -2.88 0.08
N ILE A 24 20.64 -3.26 -0.36
CA ILE A 24 20.37 -3.70 -1.73
C ILE A 24 19.20 -2.94 -2.34
N SER A 25 19.23 -2.79 -3.65
CA SER A 25 18.13 -2.22 -4.40
C SER A 25 17.96 -2.90 -5.75
N GLY A 26 16.76 -2.79 -6.31
CA GLY A 26 16.47 -3.38 -7.59
C GLY A 26 15.01 -3.27 -7.96
N TYR A 27 14.68 -3.89 -9.09
CA TYR A 27 13.34 -3.93 -9.62
C TYR A 27 13.07 -5.22 -10.39
N ASP A 28 11.79 -5.55 -10.49
CA ASP A 28 11.26 -6.65 -11.28
C ASP A 28 9.98 -6.18 -12.00
N LEU A 29 9.64 -6.79 -13.13
CA LEU A 29 8.37 -6.59 -13.82
C LEU A 29 7.57 -7.89 -13.78
N LEU A 30 6.39 -7.84 -13.17
CA LEU A 30 5.47 -8.97 -12.98
C LEU A 30 4.20 -8.72 -13.76
N ASP A 31 4.13 -9.24 -14.98
CA ASP A 31 3.07 -8.95 -15.94
C ASP A 31 2.88 -7.42 -16.09
N ASP A 32 1.80 -6.88 -15.53
CA ASP A 32 1.42 -5.48 -15.54
C ASP A 32 1.69 -4.78 -14.20
N VAL A 33 2.63 -5.28 -13.40
CA VAL A 33 3.04 -4.70 -12.12
C VAL A 33 4.56 -4.54 -12.07
N PHE A 34 5.02 -3.29 -12.02
CA PHE A 34 6.43 -2.99 -11.77
C PHE A 34 6.69 -2.94 -10.26
N VAL A 35 7.71 -3.67 -9.81
CA VAL A 35 8.10 -3.75 -8.39
C VAL A 35 9.47 -3.11 -8.25
N LYS A 36 9.63 -2.16 -7.32
CA LYS A 36 10.93 -1.58 -6.96
C LYS A 36 11.16 -1.73 -5.46
N TYR A 37 12.38 -2.07 -5.08
CA TYR A 37 12.72 -2.29 -3.68
C TYR A 37 14.04 -1.64 -3.31
N GLU A 38 14.11 -1.24 -2.04
CA GLU A 38 15.30 -0.77 -1.35
C GLU A 38 15.28 -1.39 0.04
N LEU A 39 16.21 -2.29 0.34
CA LEU A 39 16.39 -2.88 1.66
C LEU A 39 17.68 -2.31 2.25
N VAL A 40 17.58 -1.59 3.36
CA VAL A 40 18.64 -0.76 3.93
C VAL A 40 19.18 -1.28 5.25
N ASP A 41 18.31 -1.82 6.12
CA ASP A 41 18.67 -2.21 7.49
C ASP A 41 17.57 -3.09 8.09
N LEU A 42 17.93 -4.28 8.58
CA LEU A 42 17.01 -5.23 9.22
C LEU A 42 16.25 -4.66 10.42
N ASN A 43 16.83 -3.69 11.11
CA ASN A 43 16.27 -3.08 12.31
C ASN A 43 15.32 -1.92 11.97
N LYS A 44 15.21 -1.54 10.68
CA LYS A 44 14.23 -0.57 10.21
C LYS A 44 12.94 -1.27 9.77
N PRO A 45 11.78 -0.60 9.86
CA PRO A 45 10.55 -1.14 9.31
C PRO A 45 10.68 -1.47 7.81
N LEU A 46 9.90 -2.46 7.36
CA LEU A 46 9.70 -2.78 5.96
C LEU A 46 8.34 -2.26 5.49
N LEU A 47 8.38 -1.23 4.66
CA LEU A 47 7.21 -0.56 4.13
C LEU A 47 6.76 -1.18 2.80
N PHE A 48 5.49 -1.58 2.74
CA PHE A 48 4.81 -1.98 1.51
C PHE A 48 3.94 -0.85 1.01
N THR A 49 4.06 -0.54 -0.29
CA THR A 49 3.16 0.39 -0.98
C THR A 49 2.64 -0.22 -2.26
N PHE A 50 1.37 0.05 -2.57
CA PHE A 50 0.77 -0.28 -3.86
C PHE A 50 0.21 1.00 -4.46
N SER A 51 0.46 1.24 -5.74
CA SER A 51 0.11 2.51 -6.36
C SER A 51 -1.41 2.67 -6.56
N PRO A 52 -1.93 3.91 -6.42
CA PRO A 52 -3.34 4.19 -6.58
C PRO A 52 -3.76 4.24 -8.05
N SER A 53 -5.04 4.52 -8.28
CA SER A 53 -5.53 4.97 -9.59
C SER A 53 -5.00 6.34 -9.97
N GLY A 54 -4.92 6.62 -11.27
CA GLY A 54 -4.50 7.92 -11.81
C GLY A 54 -2.99 8.13 -11.92
N THR A 55 -2.15 7.12 -11.64
CA THR A 55 -0.72 7.18 -11.98
C THR A 55 -0.46 6.94 -13.47
N ASP A 56 -1.36 6.18 -14.13
CA ASP A 56 -1.44 5.90 -15.57
C ASP A 56 -0.13 5.50 -16.30
N VAL A 57 0.84 5.00 -15.54
CA VAL A 57 2.16 4.54 -16.01
C VAL A 57 2.01 3.40 -17.00
N GLN A 58 2.68 3.52 -18.15
CA GLN A 58 2.79 2.47 -19.16
C GLN A 58 4.17 1.81 -19.08
N VAL A 59 4.30 0.62 -19.69
CA VAL A 59 5.58 -0.12 -19.75
C VAL A 59 6.71 0.74 -20.34
N GLN A 60 6.40 1.55 -21.36
CA GLN A 60 7.36 2.45 -22.02
C GLN A 60 7.84 3.62 -21.15
N ASP A 61 7.11 3.94 -20.06
CA ASP A 61 7.48 5.00 -19.12
C ASP A 61 8.48 4.50 -18.06
N LEU A 62 8.69 3.17 -18.00
CA LEU A 62 9.58 2.55 -17.03
C LEU A 62 11.04 2.77 -17.44
N THR A 63 11.80 3.32 -16.51
CA THR A 63 13.26 3.45 -16.58
C THR A 63 13.87 2.88 -15.30
N PRO A 64 15.18 2.61 -15.26
CA PRO A 64 15.85 2.21 -14.01
C PRO A 64 15.63 3.23 -12.86
N ASP A 65 15.50 4.52 -13.19
CA ASP A 65 15.31 5.60 -12.24
C ASP A 65 13.83 5.85 -11.89
N PHE A 66 12.89 5.18 -12.55
CA PHE A 66 11.47 5.33 -12.26
C PHE A 66 11.18 4.99 -10.79
N SER A 67 10.49 5.89 -10.10
CA SER A 67 10.09 5.72 -8.69
C SER A 67 8.59 5.46 -8.61
N PRO A 68 8.17 4.23 -8.25
CA PRO A 68 6.77 3.92 -7.96
C PRO A 68 6.15 4.85 -6.92
N TRP A 69 4.83 4.95 -6.93
CA TRP A 69 4.12 5.66 -5.87
C TRP A 69 4.51 5.14 -4.47
N GLY A 70 4.86 6.07 -3.58
CA GLY A 70 5.31 5.77 -2.22
C GLY A 70 6.77 5.34 -2.10
N TYR A 71 7.50 5.06 -3.19
CA TYR A 71 8.92 4.67 -3.13
C TYR A 71 9.78 5.74 -2.42
N GLU A 72 9.65 6.99 -2.84
CA GLU A 72 10.39 8.11 -2.25
C GLU A 72 10.08 8.35 -0.77
N LEU A 73 8.90 7.95 -0.29
CA LEU A 73 8.58 8.02 1.14
C LEU A 73 9.52 7.09 1.94
N GLY A 74 9.72 5.86 1.47
CA GLY A 74 10.63 4.90 2.10
C GLY A 74 12.08 5.40 2.11
N ILE A 75 12.54 5.92 0.97
CA ILE A 75 13.89 6.50 0.83
C ILE A 75 14.08 7.68 1.78
N GLN A 76 13.16 8.65 1.81
CA GLN A 76 13.23 9.82 2.67
C GLN A 76 13.19 9.47 4.16
N GLN A 77 12.41 8.45 4.54
CA GLN A 77 12.31 7.98 5.93
C GLN A 77 13.45 7.01 6.31
N LYS A 78 14.32 6.62 5.37
CA LYS A 78 15.42 5.68 5.57
C LYS A 78 14.93 4.35 6.16
N VAL A 79 13.85 3.82 5.61
CA VAL A 79 13.27 2.52 5.95
C VAL A 79 13.37 1.57 4.76
N ASN A 80 13.25 0.27 4.99
CA ASN A 80 13.17 -0.69 3.89
C ASN A 80 11.84 -0.48 3.16
N ILE A 81 11.82 -0.65 1.85
CA ILE A 81 10.60 -0.48 1.05
C ILE A 81 10.53 -1.50 -0.10
N ILE A 82 9.32 -2.02 -0.32
CA ILE A 82 8.95 -2.73 -1.55
C ILE A 82 7.69 -2.05 -2.09
N ALA A 83 7.84 -1.34 -3.20
CA ALA A 83 6.79 -0.55 -3.83
C ALA A 83 6.30 -1.21 -5.11
N PHE A 84 4.98 -1.33 -5.25
CA PHE A 84 4.29 -1.99 -6.35
C PHE A 84 3.53 -0.96 -7.19
N GLN A 85 3.88 -0.84 -8.46
CA GLN A 85 3.25 0.04 -9.42
C GLN A 85 2.41 -0.76 -10.41
N HIS A 86 1.08 -0.61 -10.39
CA HIS A 86 0.26 -1.12 -11.51
C HIS A 86 0.61 -0.37 -12.80
N LEU A 87 0.51 -1.06 -13.94
CA LEU A 87 0.71 -0.51 -15.27
C LEU A 87 -0.61 -0.51 -16.05
N GLY A 88 -0.77 0.46 -16.93
CA GLY A 88 -2.01 0.64 -17.69
C GLY A 88 -3.12 1.29 -16.85
N GLN A 89 -4.36 1.13 -17.30
CA GLN A 89 -5.50 1.78 -16.65
C GLN A 89 -5.86 1.12 -15.31
N SER A 90 -5.92 -0.22 -15.29
CA SER A 90 -6.21 -0.97 -14.07
C SER A 90 -5.92 -2.45 -14.21
N ASN A 91 -5.32 -3.02 -13.18
CA ASN A 91 -5.19 -4.48 -13.00
C ASN A 91 -5.70 -4.98 -11.64
N TRP A 92 -6.01 -4.03 -10.73
CA TRP A 92 -6.37 -4.29 -9.33
C TRP A 92 -5.43 -5.25 -8.60
N PHE A 93 -4.17 -5.35 -9.02
CA PHE A 93 -3.20 -6.29 -8.45
C PHE A 93 -3.73 -7.75 -8.41
N ARG A 94 -4.53 -8.14 -9.41
CA ARG A 94 -5.16 -9.47 -9.52
C ARG A 94 -4.42 -10.44 -10.44
N SER A 95 -3.23 -10.08 -10.94
CA SER A 95 -2.38 -11.02 -11.69
C SER A 95 -2.05 -12.24 -10.82
N ARG A 96 -2.18 -13.44 -11.39
CA ARG A 96 -1.78 -14.68 -10.72
C ARG A 96 -0.28 -14.72 -10.45
N ASN A 97 0.54 -14.18 -11.34
CA ASN A 97 2.00 -14.14 -11.16
C ASN A 97 2.39 -13.18 -10.03
N LEU A 98 1.70 -12.05 -9.89
CA LEU A 98 1.88 -11.17 -8.73
C LEU A 98 1.50 -11.89 -7.43
N ILE A 99 0.33 -12.53 -7.40
CA ILE A 99 -0.13 -13.23 -6.19
C ILE A 99 0.86 -14.32 -5.78
N PHE A 100 1.29 -15.16 -6.72
CA PHE A 100 2.30 -16.19 -6.47
C PHE A 100 3.63 -15.58 -5.98
N PHE A 101 4.07 -14.46 -6.56
CA PHE A 101 5.23 -13.75 -6.06
C PHE A 101 5.06 -13.30 -4.61
N LEU A 102 3.92 -12.71 -4.25
CA LEU A 102 3.66 -12.25 -2.88
C LEU A 102 3.61 -13.41 -1.87
N GLU A 103 3.08 -14.56 -2.28
CA GLU A 103 3.07 -15.79 -1.48
C GLU A 103 4.49 -16.27 -1.15
N GLN A 104 5.35 -16.36 -2.17
CA GLN A 104 6.75 -16.71 -1.97
C GLN A 104 7.51 -15.64 -1.19
N LEU A 105 7.28 -14.36 -1.50
CA LEU A 105 7.94 -13.23 -0.86
C LEU A 105 7.68 -13.24 0.65
N SER A 106 6.44 -13.49 1.09
CA SER A 106 6.10 -13.43 2.51
C SER A 106 6.92 -14.38 3.39
N GLU A 107 7.18 -15.60 2.89
CA GLU A 107 7.95 -16.62 3.59
C GLU A 107 9.43 -16.23 3.76
N LEU A 108 9.97 -15.51 2.78
CA LEU A 108 11.38 -15.08 2.77
C LEU A 108 11.65 -13.84 3.63
N LEU A 109 10.61 -13.09 4.01
CA LEU A 109 10.76 -11.81 4.71
C LEU A 109 10.84 -11.94 6.24
N HIS A 110 10.88 -13.15 6.80
CA HIS A 110 10.87 -13.37 8.26
C HIS A 110 11.97 -12.63 9.05
N PRO A 111 13.14 -12.22 8.47
CA PRO A 111 14.10 -11.38 9.18
C PRO A 111 13.56 -9.98 9.51
N PHE A 112 12.71 -9.39 8.64
CA PHE A 112 12.08 -8.09 8.88
C PHE A 112 10.93 -8.24 9.88
N LYS A 113 11.18 -7.79 11.12
CA LYS A 113 10.24 -7.94 12.24
C LYS A 113 9.09 -6.97 12.19
N CYS A 114 9.31 -5.74 11.72
CA CYS A 114 8.30 -4.69 11.63
C CYS A 114 7.89 -4.48 10.17
N ARG A 115 6.64 -4.82 9.81
CA ARG A 115 6.12 -4.67 8.44
C ARG A 115 4.93 -3.71 8.40
N LEU A 116 5.04 -2.69 7.56
CA LEU A 116 4.08 -1.59 7.45
C LEU A 116 3.35 -1.67 6.11
N GLY A 117 2.06 -1.33 6.09
CA GLY A 117 1.29 -1.12 4.88
C GLY A 117 0.86 0.33 4.73
N TYR A 118 1.14 0.94 3.59
CA TYR A 118 0.63 2.27 3.25
C TYR A 118 -0.03 2.23 1.87
N GLY A 119 -1.30 2.60 1.83
CA GLY A 119 -2.08 2.55 0.59
C GLY A 119 -3.19 3.57 0.56
N GLN A 120 -3.51 4.04 -0.65
CA GLN A 120 -4.67 4.89 -0.89
C GLN A 120 -5.50 4.34 -2.04
N SER A 121 -6.83 4.51 -2.03
CA SER A 121 -7.70 4.08 -3.15
C SER A 121 -7.46 2.60 -3.53
N ARG A 122 -7.09 2.32 -4.80
CA ARG A 122 -6.68 0.99 -5.28
C ARG A 122 -5.43 0.43 -4.60
N GLY A 123 -4.49 1.27 -4.20
CA GLY A 123 -3.37 0.85 -3.36
C GLY A 123 -3.84 0.38 -1.99
N GLY A 124 -4.86 1.05 -1.44
CA GLY A 124 -5.53 0.65 -0.21
C GLY A 124 -6.24 -0.71 -0.32
N PHE A 125 -6.79 -1.03 -1.49
CA PHE A 125 -7.30 -2.39 -1.79
C PHE A 125 -6.20 -3.43 -1.61
N ALA A 126 -5.06 -3.26 -2.28
CA ALA A 126 -3.99 -4.25 -2.24
C ALA A 126 -3.40 -4.41 -0.84
N ILE A 127 -3.16 -3.30 -0.12
CA ILE A 127 -2.71 -3.38 1.28
C ILE A 127 -3.74 -4.12 2.13
N GLY A 128 -5.04 -3.81 2.00
CA GLY A 128 -6.08 -4.49 2.75
C GLY A 128 -6.20 -5.98 2.43
N ALA A 129 -6.05 -6.37 1.16
CA ALA A 129 -6.20 -7.75 0.70
C ALA A 129 -4.99 -8.65 0.99
N PHE A 130 -3.79 -8.07 0.99
CA PHE A 130 -2.54 -8.80 1.22
C PHE A 130 -1.96 -8.60 2.63
N ALA A 131 -2.64 -7.89 3.53
CA ALA A 131 -2.12 -7.57 4.85
C ALA A 131 -1.79 -8.82 5.68
N ASN A 132 -2.71 -9.78 5.76
CA ASN A 132 -2.47 -11.05 6.44
C ASN A 132 -1.36 -11.85 5.77
N LEU A 133 -1.40 -11.96 4.43
CA LEU A 133 -0.37 -12.67 3.66
C LEU A 133 1.02 -12.12 3.95
N LEU A 134 1.20 -10.80 3.83
CA LEU A 134 2.49 -10.12 4.04
C LEU A 134 2.85 -9.95 5.51
N LYS A 135 2.00 -10.43 6.44
CA LYS A 135 2.17 -10.33 7.90
C LYS A 135 2.41 -8.88 8.33
N LEU A 136 1.61 -7.96 7.80
CA LEU A 136 1.69 -6.54 8.14
C LEU A 136 1.22 -6.34 9.59
N GLU A 137 1.88 -5.45 10.32
CA GLU A 137 1.54 -5.13 11.71
C GLU A 137 0.78 -3.81 11.84
N HIS A 138 1.19 -2.82 11.03
CA HIS A 138 0.64 -1.47 11.08
C HIS A 138 0.22 -1.01 9.69
N LEU A 139 -0.99 -0.49 9.57
CA LEU A 139 -1.58 -0.02 8.32
C LEU A 139 -1.95 1.47 8.38
N LEU A 140 -1.72 2.18 7.28
CA LEU A 140 -2.28 3.50 7.03
C LEU A 140 -3.00 3.48 5.69
N LEU A 141 -4.33 3.63 5.73
CA LEU A 141 -5.19 3.62 4.56
C LEU A 141 -5.85 4.98 4.33
N PHE A 142 -5.76 5.51 3.12
CA PHE A 142 -6.51 6.71 2.69
C PHE A 142 -7.61 6.34 1.69
N TYR A 143 -8.86 6.62 2.05
CA TYR A 143 -10.08 6.34 1.29
C TYR A 143 -9.94 5.03 0.49
N PRO A 144 -9.64 3.90 1.17
CA PRO A 144 -9.33 2.67 0.47
C PRO A 144 -10.56 2.20 -0.30
N VAL A 145 -10.33 1.51 -1.41
CA VAL A 145 -11.35 0.60 -1.94
C VAL A 145 -11.14 -0.73 -1.26
N SER A 146 -12.13 -1.27 -0.55
CA SER A 146 -11.96 -2.55 0.16
C SER A 146 -11.97 -3.77 -0.75
N THR A 147 -12.76 -3.71 -1.83
CA THR A 147 -12.89 -4.73 -2.88
C THR A 147 -13.69 -4.14 -4.03
N LYS A 148 -13.58 -4.70 -5.24
CA LYS A 148 -14.53 -4.46 -6.34
C LYS A 148 -15.44 -5.66 -6.62
N ASN A 149 -15.45 -6.69 -5.76
CA ASN A 149 -16.41 -7.78 -5.88
C ASN A 149 -17.84 -7.27 -5.58
N LYS A 150 -18.70 -7.20 -6.60
CA LYS A 150 -20.07 -6.68 -6.49
C LYS A 150 -20.96 -7.49 -5.55
N ALA A 151 -20.67 -8.76 -5.30
CA ALA A 151 -21.41 -9.54 -4.31
C ALA A 151 -21.20 -9.01 -2.89
N LEU A 152 -20.03 -8.45 -2.61
CA LEU A 152 -19.64 -7.92 -1.30
C LEU A 152 -19.90 -6.42 -1.15
N VAL A 153 -19.82 -5.68 -2.26
CA VAL A 153 -20.02 -4.22 -2.30
C VAL A 153 -21.08 -3.83 -3.34
N PRO A 154 -22.33 -4.33 -3.25
CA PRO A 154 -23.38 -4.03 -4.24
C PRO A 154 -23.75 -2.54 -4.31
N TRP A 155 -23.31 -1.75 -3.32
CA TRP A 155 -23.53 -0.31 -3.20
C TRP A 155 -22.45 0.54 -3.88
N ASP A 156 -21.34 -0.04 -4.35
CA ASP A 156 -20.29 0.66 -5.11
C ASP A 156 -20.64 0.69 -6.60
N ASP A 157 -21.41 1.70 -6.99
CA ASP A 157 -21.94 1.93 -8.33
C ASP A 157 -20.98 2.70 -9.27
N ARG A 158 -19.71 2.87 -8.87
CA ARG A 158 -18.72 3.57 -9.71
C ARG A 158 -18.47 2.82 -11.03
N PRO A 159 -18.27 3.53 -12.16
CA PRO A 159 -17.89 2.90 -13.43
C PRO A 159 -16.62 2.02 -13.32
N SER A 160 -15.69 2.39 -12.45
CA SER A 160 -14.49 1.59 -12.18
C SER A 160 -14.79 0.25 -11.51
N THR A 161 -15.92 0.10 -10.82
CA THR A 161 -16.40 -1.19 -10.29
C THR A 161 -16.89 -2.08 -11.41
N GLU A 162 -17.64 -1.54 -12.37
CA GLU A 162 -18.08 -2.30 -13.54
C GLU A 162 -16.89 -2.82 -14.35
N LEU A 163 -15.96 -1.92 -14.69
CA LEU A 163 -14.74 -2.28 -15.42
C LEU A 163 -13.90 -3.31 -14.68
N ALA A 164 -13.91 -3.29 -13.35
CA ALA A 164 -13.17 -4.25 -12.56
C ALA A 164 -13.72 -5.69 -12.65
N GLN A 165 -14.96 -5.91 -13.06
CA GLN A 165 -15.55 -7.26 -13.06
C GLN A 165 -14.87 -8.25 -14.03
N GLN A 166 -14.03 -7.75 -14.94
CA GLN A 166 -13.18 -8.58 -15.79
C GLN A 166 -12.07 -9.34 -15.02
N PHE A 167 -11.75 -8.93 -13.79
CA PHE A 167 -10.74 -9.58 -12.96
C PHE A 167 -11.31 -10.72 -12.11
N ALA A 168 -10.44 -11.62 -11.65
CA ALA A 168 -10.85 -12.79 -10.86
C ALA A 168 -11.20 -12.41 -9.41
N TRP A 169 -12.46 -12.06 -9.15
CA TRP A 169 -12.97 -11.71 -7.81
C TRP A 169 -13.41 -12.91 -6.96
N GLU A 170 -13.36 -14.12 -7.52
CA GLU A 170 -13.68 -15.39 -6.83
C GLU A 170 -12.42 -16.13 -6.33
N SER A 171 -11.22 -15.70 -6.73
CA SER A 171 -9.96 -16.27 -6.24
C SER A 171 -9.47 -15.53 -5.00
N GLY A 172 -8.59 -16.15 -4.19
CA GLY A 172 -8.05 -15.55 -2.96
C GLY A 172 -7.55 -14.11 -3.09
N TYR A 173 -7.47 -13.41 -1.94
CA TYR A 173 -7.06 -12.00 -1.84
C TYR A 173 -7.99 -11.03 -2.60
N HIS A 174 -9.27 -11.39 -2.77
CA HIS A 174 -10.27 -10.56 -3.46
C HIS A 174 -10.97 -9.54 -2.54
N ASP A 175 -10.78 -9.65 -1.23
CA ASP A 175 -11.36 -8.79 -0.20
C ASP A 175 -10.33 -8.55 0.89
N ARG A 176 -10.63 -7.63 1.80
CA ARG A 176 -9.77 -7.31 2.94
C ARG A 176 -9.54 -8.53 3.85
N ASP A 177 -8.28 -8.77 4.20
CA ASP A 177 -7.86 -9.72 5.23
C ASP A 177 -6.65 -9.13 5.96
N LEU A 178 -6.92 -8.55 7.14
CA LEU A 178 -5.92 -7.78 7.90
C LEU A 178 -5.08 -8.68 8.81
N GLY A 179 -5.49 -9.93 9.05
CA GLY A 179 -4.88 -10.75 10.10
C GLY A 179 -4.89 -10.00 11.44
N ASN A 180 -3.70 -9.78 12.01
CA ASN A 180 -3.51 -9.06 13.28
C ASN A 180 -3.12 -7.58 13.09
N ALA A 181 -3.14 -7.07 11.85
CA ALA A 181 -2.73 -5.71 11.55
C ALA A 181 -3.68 -4.69 12.19
N LYS A 182 -3.11 -3.65 12.78
CA LYS A 182 -3.83 -2.51 13.35
C LYS A 182 -3.42 -1.23 12.64
N GLY A 183 -4.05 -0.10 12.93
CA GLY A 183 -3.62 1.19 12.41
C GLY A 183 -4.78 2.13 12.16
N TYR A 184 -4.71 2.87 11.05
CA TYR A 184 -5.58 4.02 10.81
C TYR A 184 -6.18 3.99 9.41
N ILE A 185 -7.42 4.46 9.33
CA ILE A 185 -8.14 4.66 8.08
C ILE A 185 -8.65 6.10 8.04
N ILE A 186 -8.22 6.83 7.02
CA ILE A 186 -8.59 8.23 6.79
C ILE A 186 -9.49 8.31 5.57
N TYR A 187 -10.65 8.95 5.69
CA TYR A 187 -11.61 9.02 4.58
C TYR A 187 -12.52 10.24 4.69
N ASP A 188 -13.14 10.58 3.56
CA ASP A 188 -14.11 11.68 3.48
C ASP A 188 -15.51 11.22 3.87
N PRO A 189 -16.07 11.69 4.99
CA PRO A 189 -17.42 11.29 5.41
C PRO A 189 -18.52 11.88 4.51
N SER A 190 -18.21 12.86 3.64
CA SER A 190 -19.16 13.41 2.67
C SER A 190 -19.27 12.55 1.40
N ASN A 191 -18.30 11.65 1.16
CA ASN A 191 -18.36 10.68 0.07
C ASN A 191 -18.94 9.36 0.58
N ARG A 192 -20.20 9.07 0.20
CA ARG A 192 -20.93 7.86 0.61
C ARG A 192 -20.15 6.57 0.34
N ILE A 193 -19.53 6.46 -0.83
CA ILE A 193 -18.85 5.23 -1.27
C ILE A 193 -17.55 5.04 -0.50
N ASP A 194 -16.80 6.12 -0.25
CA ASP A 194 -15.60 6.06 0.58
C ASP A 194 -15.93 5.70 2.02
N CYS A 195 -17.00 6.27 2.57
CA CYS A 195 -17.50 5.93 3.91
C CYS A 195 -17.81 4.42 4.00
N PHE A 196 -18.58 3.87 3.05
CA PHE A 196 -18.94 2.46 3.07
C PHE A 196 -17.74 1.52 2.88
N HIS A 197 -16.71 1.91 2.10
CA HIS A 197 -15.48 1.12 2.07
C HIS A 197 -14.70 1.22 3.38
N ALA A 198 -14.65 2.40 4.01
CA ALA A 198 -13.94 2.57 5.26
C ALA A 198 -14.60 1.79 6.41
N GLU A 199 -15.93 1.81 6.49
CA GLU A 199 -16.73 1.06 7.48
C GLU A 199 -16.50 -0.45 7.42
N ARG A 200 -16.04 -0.98 6.28
CA ARG A 200 -15.63 -2.37 6.19
C ARG A 200 -14.36 -2.69 6.98
N TYR A 201 -13.65 -1.72 7.56
CA TYR A 201 -12.45 -1.92 8.39
C TYR A 201 -12.70 -1.53 9.87
N PRO A 202 -13.53 -2.27 10.63
CA PRO A 202 -13.80 -1.97 12.04
C PRO A 202 -12.58 -2.10 12.97
N GLU A 203 -11.51 -2.77 12.52
CA GLU A 203 -10.28 -3.02 13.28
C GLU A 203 -9.32 -1.82 13.28
N LEU A 204 -9.51 -0.89 12.34
CA LEU A 204 -8.67 0.31 12.22
C LEU A 204 -9.29 1.49 12.98
N THR A 205 -8.46 2.45 13.37
CA THR A 205 -8.92 3.71 13.94
C THR A 205 -9.38 4.65 12.83
N HIS A 206 -10.64 5.07 12.88
CA HIS A 206 -11.27 5.89 11.85
C HIS A 206 -11.00 7.38 12.09
N LEU A 207 -10.42 8.04 11.09
CA LEU A 207 -10.12 9.47 11.08
C LEU A 207 -10.86 10.14 9.91
N LYS A 208 -11.84 10.98 10.21
CA LYS A 208 -12.74 11.55 9.20
C LYS A 208 -12.24 12.91 8.75
N VAL A 209 -12.04 13.10 7.44
CA VAL A 209 -11.56 14.37 6.88
C VAL A 209 -12.38 14.76 5.66
N VAL A 210 -13.19 15.82 5.80
CA VAL A 210 -14.05 16.32 4.73
C VAL A 210 -13.21 16.88 3.56
N GLY A 211 -13.61 16.58 2.32
CA GLY A 211 -12.92 17.07 1.13
C GLY A 211 -11.58 16.38 0.84
N MET A 212 -11.39 15.17 1.36
CA MET A 212 -10.21 14.30 1.20
C MET A 212 -10.63 12.87 0.82
N GLY A 213 -11.36 12.74 -0.29
CA GLY A 213 -11.89 11.47 -0.80
C GLY A 213 -11.79 11.35 -2.33
N HIS A 214 -12.30 10.25 -2.89
CA HIS A 214 -12.33 10.05 -4.34
C HIS A 214 -13.10 11.17 -5.05
N GLY A 215 -12.55 11.67 -6.17
CA GLY A 215 -13.17 12.72 -6.98
C GLY A 215 -13.03 14.11 -6.39
N THR A 216 -12.42 14.26 -5.20
CA THR A 216 -11.99 15.57 -4.71
C THR A 216 -10.76 16.01 -5.49
N GLN A 217 -10.84 17.17 -6.16
CA GLN A 217 -9.67 17.76 -6.79
C GLN A 217 -8.74 18.23 -5.67
N SER A 218 -7.70 17.46 -5.35
CA SER A 218 -6.64 17.85 -4.40
C SER A 218 -5.69 18.90 -4.99
N THR A 219 -6.21 19.86 -5.77
CA THR A 219 -5.43 20.98 -6.31
C THR A 219 -4.97 21.96 -5.24
N GLN A 220 -5.45 21.79 -4.00
CA GLN A 220 -4.96 22.50 -2.82
C GLN A 220 -3.69 21.81 -2.29
N LEU A 221 -2.53 22.42 -2.57
CA LEU A 221 -1.19 21.97 -2.13
C LEU A 221 -1.17 21.55 -0.66
N ASP A 222 -1.84 22.31 0.20
CA ASP A 222 -1.89 22.08 1.65
C ASP A 222 -2.46 20.69 2.02
N LYS A 223 -3.40 20.16 1.22
CA LYS A 223 -3.96 18.81 1.45
C LYS A 223 -2.97 17.70 1.10
N LEU A 224 -2.21 17.88 0.02
CA LEU A 224 -1.17 16.92 -0.37
C LEU A 224 -0.02 16.93 0.64
N GLU A 225 0.37 18.11 1.11
CA GLU A 225 1.36 18.26 2.19
C GLU A 225 0.91 17.58 3.47
N PHE A 226 -0.38 17.73 3.83
CA PHE A 226 -0.96 17.02 4.97
C PHE A 226 -0.87 15.49 4.82
N PHE A 227 -1.27 14.92 3.68
CA PHE A 227 -1.15 13.48 3.43
C PHE A 227 0.30 12.99 3.59
N ASN A 228 1.24 13.74 3.01
CA ASN A 228 2.65 13.42 3.09
C ASN A 228 3.17 13.50 4.53
N LEU A 229 2.74 14.49 5.31
CA LEU A 229 3.12 14.62 6.72
C LEU A 229 2.60 13.43 7.54
N VAL A 230 1.32 13.09 7.41
CA VAL A 230 0.72 11.96 8.13
C VAL A 230 1.41 10.65 7.76
N ALA A 231 1.70 10.42 6.47
CA ALA A 231 2.40 9.23 6.03
C ALA A 231 3.83 9.16 6.59
N LYS A 232 4.57 10.28 6.63
CA LYS A 232 5.90 10.34 7.25
C LYS A 232 5.86 10.04 8.74
N GLU A 233 4.96 10.66 9.49
CA GLU A 233 4.82 10.41 10.92
C GLU A 233 4.40 8.97 11.22
N PHE A 234 3.50 8.39 10.41
CA PHE A 234 3.14 6.99 10.51
C PHE A 234 4.31 6.05 10.24
N VAL A 235 5.09 6.28 9.17
CA VAL A 235 6.26 5.44 8.86
C VAL A 235 7.31 5.54 9.97
N ARG A 236 7.42 6.71 10.62
CA ARG A 236 8.37 6.96 11.70
C ARG A 236 7.97 6.30 13.02
N HIS A 237 6.69 6.41 13.41
CA HIS A 237 6.24 6.04 14.76
C HIS A 237 5.28 4.84 14.81
N GLN A 238 4.77 4.41 13.66
CA GLN A 238 3.72 3.38 13.52
C GLN A 238 2.39 3.72 14.21
N THR A 239 2.28 4.96 14.69
CA THR A 239 1.11 5.57 15.35
C THR A 239 0.88 6.99 14.84
N ILE A 240 -0.35 7.46 14.91
CA ILE A 240 -0.73 8.86 14.65
C ILE A 240 -1.16 9.50 15.96
N ASP A 241 -0.61 10.66 16.30
CA ASP A 241 -1.11 11.52 17.36
C ASP A 241 -2.43 12.15 16.90
N ILE A 242 -3.55 11.67 17.44
CA ILE A 242 -4.90 12.07 17.04
C ILE A 242 -5.18 13.53 17.42
N ASP A 243 -4.63 14.02 18.53
CA ASP A 243 -4.84 15.40 18.96
C ASP A 243 -4.10 16.36 18.01
N GLN A 244 -2.86 16.01 17.64
CA GLN A 244 -2.10 16.77 16.65
C GLN A 244 -2.77 16.71 15.27
N PHE A 245 -3.23 15.53 14.86
CA PHE A 245 -3.95 15.33 13.60
C PHE A 245 -5.19 16.24 13.52
N ASN A 246 -6.04 16.23 14.56
CA ASN A 246 -7.25 17.05 14.60
C ASN A 246 -6.93 18.55 14.57
N LYS A 247 -5.90 19.00 15.28
CA LYS A 247 -5.44 20.41 15.24
C LYS A 247 -5.00 20.83 13.83
N GLN A 248 -4.29 19.97 13.11
CA GLN A 248 -3.86 20.24 11.74
C GLN A 248 -5.04 20.31 10.77
N ILE A 249 -6.01 19.40 10.90
CA ILE A 249 -7.24 19.45 10.09
C ILE A 249 -8.01 20.76 10.31
N HIS A 250 -8.18 21.19 11.56
CA HIS A 250 -8.84 22.48 11.86
C HIS A 250 -8.10 23.71 11.33
N ALA A 251 -6.79 23.61 11.06
CA ALA A 251 -6.04 24.70 10.47
C ALA A 251 -6.17 24.73 8.93
N LEU A 252 -6.53 23.60 8.31
CA LEU A 252 -6.63 23.42 6.86
C LEU A 252 -8.05 23.66 6.31
N PHE A 253 -9.07 23.61 7.16
CA PHE A 253 -10.50 23.71 6.81
C PHE A 253 -11.25 24.62 7.79
#